data_AF-A0A839NEN7-F1
#
_entry.id   AF-A0A839NEN7-F1
#
_cell.length_a   1.000
_cell.length_b   1.000
_cell.length_c   1.000
_cell.angle_alpha   90.00
_cell.angle_beta   90.00
_cell.angle_gamma   90.00
#
_symmetry.space_group_name_H-M   'P 1'
#
loop_
_entity.id
_entity.type
_entity.pdbx_description
1 polymer ?
#
loop_
_entity_poly.entity_id
_entity_poly.type
_entity_poly.pdbx_seq_one_letter_code
_entity_poly.pdbx_strand_id
1 'polypeptide(L)'
;MNDKQTILDNLSSFRERNKFSTSEWEKRGLNSSDVDLYNGIQNLLNNCADNLIEATNADCTPRKIKNILKNSLDSIKSLEYDTEERELICEYFDQLSKIVSVDFKDNLNSWLYGKVLSTLLRVTSFLKGPEKFVETLSQDCTQCSSKLETFIKRKEDGIPDHSWTIIQCDNCNEFNLLSTGPNIKEYRFGNYKSIEQLPKQEYTKEQAYQRLEQIKFFRKK
;
A
#
# COMPACT_ATOMS: atom_id res chain seq x y z
N MET A 1 10.10 24.33 13.73
CA MET A 1 11.37 23.99 13.04
C MET A 1 11.25 24.47 11.61
N ASN A 2 12.31 25.04 11.02
CA ASN A 2 12.30 25.42 9.61
C ASN A 2 12.14 24.17 8.74
N ASP A 3 11.31 24.21 7.69
CA ASP A 3 11.07 23.08 6.78
C ASP A 3 12.39 22.44 6.30
N LYS A 4 13.41 23.27 6.05
CA LYS A 4 14.76 22.82 5.69
C LYS A 4 15.41 21.94 6.76
N GLN A 5 15.33 22.33 8.04
CA GLN A 5 15.93 21.57 9.14
C GLN A 5 15.24 20.21 9.30
N THR A 6 13.91 20.18 9.21
CA THR A 6 13.15 18.92 9.27
C THR A 6 13.51 17.98 8.13
N ILE A 7 13.72 18.48 6.91
CA ILE A 7 14.20 17.66 5.77
C ILE A 7 15.59 17.07 6.08
N LEU A 8 16.52 17.90 6.57
CA LEU A 8 17.89 17.46 6.89
C LEU A 8 17.92 16.42 8.01
N ASP A 9 17.14 16.61 9.06
CA ASP A 9 17.03 15.66 10.18
C ASP A 9 16.47 14.30 9.71
N ASN A 10 15.44 14.34 8.85
CA ASN A 10 14.84 13.13 8.28
C ASN A 10 15.79 12.39 7.33
N LEU A 11 16.54 13.11 6.49
CA LEU A 11 17.56 12.50 5.62
C LEU A 11 18.69 11.87 6.44
N SER A 12 19.14 12.55 7.50
CA SER A 12 20.18 12.03 8.39
C SER A 12 19.72 10.77 9.12
N SER A 13 18.48 10.80 9.64
CA SER A 13 17.84 9.62 10.26
C SER A 13 17.70 8.45 9.27
N PHE A 14 17.31 8.75 8.03
CA PHE A 14 17.22 7.73 6.97
C PHE A 14 18.59 7.12 6.69
N ARG A 15 19.64 7.94 6.57
CA ARG A 15 21.01 7.52 6.28
C ARG A 15 21.57 6.59 7.37
N GLU A 16 21.38 6.94 8.64
CA GLU A 16 21.90 6.18 9.79
C GLU A 16 21.19 4.84 10.01
N ARG A 17 19.97 4.70 9.51
CA ARG A 17 19.19 3.47 9.64
C ARG A 17 19.83 2.29 8.91
N ASN A 18 19.92 1.14 9.57
CA ASN A 18 20.13 -0.15 8.91
C ASN A 18 18.82 -0.55 8.18
N LYS A 19 18.82 -0.51 6.85
CA LYS A 19 17.63 -0.73 6.02
C LYS A 19 17.39 -2.22 5.74
N PHE A 20 18.38 -3.07 6.03
CA PHE A 20 18.36 -4.49 5.70
C PHE A 20 18.71 -5.35 6.93
N SER A 21 18.40 -4.88 8.14
CA SER A 21 18.55 -5.69 9.36
C SER A 21 17.60 -6.88 9.34
N THR A 22 17.97 -7.98 10.00
CA THR A 22 17.13 -9.18 10.13
C THR A 22 15.71 -8.84 10.63
N SER A 23 15.59 -7.89 11.56
CA SER A 23 14.30 -7.41 12.05
C SER A 23 13.42 -6.72 10.98
N GLU A 24 14.01 -6.06 9.98
CA GLU A 24 13.28 -5.44 8.87
C GLU A 24 12.83 -6.47 7.83
N TRP A 25 13.59 -7.56 7.67
CA TRP A 25 13.24 -8.73 6.86
C TRP A 25 12.10 -9.53 7.50
N GLU A 26 12.20 -9.82 8.80
CA GLU A 26 11.19 -10.55 9.58
C GLU A 26 9.84 -9.83 9.60
N LYS A 27 9.83 -8.49 9.74
CA LYS A 27 8.60 -7.67 9.64
C LYS A 27 7.88 -7.83 8.30
N ARG A 28 8.62 -8.12 7.24
CA ARG A 28 8.11 -8.25 5.87
C ARG A 28 7.78 -9.70 5.49
N GLY A 29 8.12 -10.67 6.35
CA GLY A 29 7.95 -12.10 6.06
C GLY A 29 8.91 -12.62 4.99
N LEU A 30 10.02 -11.91 4.77
CA LEU A 30 11.01 -12.19 3.74
C LEU A 30 12.26 -12.84 4.38
N ASN A 31 12.92 -13.75 3.66
CA ASN A 31 14.22 -14.28 4.09
C ASN A 31 15.34 -13.35 3.62
N SER A 32 16.37 -13.12 4.43
CA SER A 32 17.51 -12.33 3.99
C SER A 32 18.24 -13.07 2.86
N SER A 33 18.14 -12.58 1.63
CA SER A 33 19.05 -12.97 0.56
C SER A 33 20.43 -12.31 0.75
N ASP A 34 21.35 -12.64 -0.15
CA ASP A 34 22.78 -12.33 -0.16
C ASP A 34 23.19 -11.02 0.56
N VAL A 35 23.98 -11.16 1.64
CA VAL A 35 24.44 -10.05 2.49
C VAL A 35 25.24 -9.02 1.70
N ASP A 36 26.02 -9.45 0.70
CA ASP A 36 26.87 -8.55 -0.08
C ASP A 36 26.05 -7.68 -1.04
N LEU A 37 24.97 -8.24 -1.60
CA LEU A 37 24.01 -7.52 -2.44
C LEU A 37 23.36 -6.38 -1.64
N TYR A 38 22.92 -6.64 -0.41
CA TYR A 38 22.28 -5.64 0.44
C TYR A 38 23.23 -4.60 0.99
N ASN A 39 24.48 -4.96 1.26
CA ASN A 39 25.50 -3.97 1.59
C ASN A 39 25.71 -2.98 0.43
N GLY A 40 25.69 -3.46 -0.81
CA GLY A 40 25.72 -2.62 -2.00
C GLY A 40 24.56 -1.63 -2.06
N ILE A 41 23.33 -2.11 -1.86
CA ILE A 41 22.13 -1.25 -1.89
C ILE A 41 22.09 -0.28 -0.71
N GLN A 42 22.42 -0.73 0.50
CA GLN A 42 22.53 0.11 1.70
C GLN A 42 23.47 1.29 1.43
N ASN A 43 24.66 1.03 0.86
CA ASN A 43 25.62 2.06 0.52
C ASN A 43 25.09 3.02 -0.56
N LEU A 44 24.43 2.50 -1.60
CA LEU A 44 23.81 3.33 -2.63
C LEU A 44 22.73 4.26 -2.07
N LEU A 45 21.87 3.75 -1.18
CA LEU A 45 20.83 4.54 -0.51
C LEU A 45 21.43 5.60 0.44
N ASN A 46 22.48 5.24 1.17
CA ASN A 46 23.20 6.17 2.05
C ASN A 46 23.88 7.28 1.23
N ASN A 47 24.56 6.93 0.14
CA ASN A 47 25.17 7.90 -0.76
C ASN A 47 24.12 8.82 -1.41
N CYS A 48 22.95 8.28 -1.75
CA CYS A 48 21.83 9.09 -2.23
C CYS A 48 21.36 10.08 -1.16
N ALA A 49 21.21 9.64 0.10
CA ALA A 49 20.83 10.52 1.21
C ALA A 49 21.88 11.62 1.44
N ASP A 50 23.17 11.29 1.42
CA ASP A 50 24.27 12.25 1.58
C ASP A 50 24.23 13.32 0.45
N ASN A 51 24.05 12.90 -0.80
CA ASN A 51 23.89 13.82 -1.93
C ASN A 51 22.64 14.73 -1.81
N LEU A 52 21.54 14.20 -1.25
CA LEU A 52 20.31 14.99 -1.01
C LEU A 52 20.51 15.99 0.13
N ILE A 53 21.26 15.63 1.18
CA ILE A 53 21.65 16.53 2.27
C ILE A 53 22.48 17.69 1.71
N GLU A 54 23.49 17.40 0.91
CA GLU A 54 24.32 18.44 0.25
C GLU A 54 23.47 19.35 -0.63
N ALA A 55 22.60 18.78 -1.46
CA ALA A 55 21.73 19.54 -2.36
C ALA A 55 20.72 20.41 -1.59
N THR A 56 20.18 19.91 -0.47
CA THR A 56 19.26 20.64 0.41
C THR A 56 19.99 21.79 1.11
N ASN A 57 21.20 21.55 1.60
CA ASN A 57 22.04 22.59 2.21
C ASN A 57 22.37 23.71 1.22
N ALA A 58 22.66 23.35 -0.04
CA ALA A 58 22.94 24.27 -1.14
C ALA A 58 21.68 24.89 -1.78
N ASP A 59 20.49 24.69 -1.20
CA ASP A 59 19.20 25.21 -1.70
C ASP A 59 18.97 24.92 -3.19
N CYS A 60 19.35 23.71 -3.62
CA CYS A 60 19.18 23.28 -5.00
C CYS A 60 17.70 23.20 -5.41
N THR A 61 17.42 23.44 -6.69
CA THR A 61 16.06 23.37 -7.21
C THR A 61 15.46 21.95 -7.11
N PRO A 62 14.13 21.82 -7.01
CA PRO A 62 13.44 20.51 -6.99
C PRO A 62 13.82 19.62 -8.18
N ARG A 63 14.08 20.22 -9.35
CA ARG A 63 14.55 19.49 -10.55
C ARG A 63 15.91 18.83 -10.32
N LYS A 64 16.85 19.53 -9.68
CA LYS A 64 18.18 18.99 -9.38
C LYS A 64 18.12 17.91 -8.31
N ILE A 65 17.29 18.10 -7.28
CA ILE A 65 16.98 17.09 -6.26
C ILE A 65 16.40 15.82 -6.90
N LYS A 66 15.41 15.97 -7.80
CA LYS A 66 14.82 14.86 -8.57
C LYS A 66 15.86 14.10 -9.39
N ASN A 67 16.81 14.81 -10.00
CA ASN A 67 17.87 14.18 -10.79
C ASN A 67 18.84 13.37 -9.94
N ILE A 68 19.11 13.77 -8.70
CA ILE A 68 19.93 12.99 -7.76
C ILE A 68 19.26 11.63 -7.50
N LEU A 69 17.99 11.63 -7.12
CA LEU A 69 17.20 10.41 -6.93
C LEU A 69 17.22 9.52 -8.18
N LYS A 70 16.98 10.11 -9.35
CA LYS A 70 16.96 9.38 -10.62
C LYS A 70 18.30 8.73 -10.94
N ASN A 71 19.40 9.46 -10.80
CA ASN A 71 20.73 8.93 -11.12
C ASN A 71 21.12 7.80 -10.16
N SER A 72 20.78 7.93 -8.87
CA SER A 72 20.98 6.87 -7.89
C SER A 72 20.15 5.63 -8.21
N LEU A 73 18.86 5.78 -8.55
CA LEU A 73 18.00 4.66 -8.91
C LEU A 73 18.45 3.96 -10.20
N ASP A 74 18.80 4.73 -11.24
CA ASP A 74 19.25 4.21 -12.53
C ASP A 74 20.61 3.47 -12.43
N SER A 75 21.39 3.71 -11.36
CA SER A 75 22.63 2.98 -11.11
C SER A 75 22.40 1.53 -10.65
N ILE A 76 21.16 1.22 -10.21
CA ILE A 76 20.74 -0.12 -9.80
C ILE A 76 20.14 -0.83 -11.01
N LYS A 77 20.73 -1.96 -11.40
CA LYS A 77 20.22 -2.77 -12.50
C LYS A 77 19.06 -3.64 -12.02
N SER A 78 17.84 -3.25 -12.35
CA SER A 78 16.64 -3.95 -11.88
C SER A 78 16.58 -5.45 -12.22
N LEU A 79 17.28 -5.91 -13.28
CA LEU A 79 17.35 -7.32 -13.66
C LEU A 79 18.17 -8.20 -12.70
N GLU A 80 18.96 -7.62 -11.80
CA GLU A 80 19.75 -8.34 -10.80
C GLU A 80 18.93 -8.69 -9.55
N TYR A 81 17.65 -8.29 -9.50
CA TYR A 81 16.79 -8.38 -8.33
C TYR A 81 15.46 -9.06 -8.67
N ASP A 82 14.92 -9.80 -7.70
CA ASP A 82 13.58 -10.36 -7.83
C ASP A 82 12.47 -9.30 -7.63
N THR A 83 11.20 -9.71 -7.66
CA THR A 83 10.08 -8.77 -7.52
C THR A 83 10.02 -8.11 -6.14
N GLU A 84 10.23 -8.87 -5.07
CA GLU A 84 10.11 -8.38 -3.69
C GLU A 84 11.26 -7.42 -3.37
N GLU A 85 12.47 -7.75 -3.84
CA GLU A 85 13.66 -6.92 -3.72
C GLU A 85 13.50 -5.59 -4.48
N ARG A 86 12.96 -5.62 -5.70
CA ARG A 86 12.69 -4.41 -6.49
C ARG A 86 11.64 -3.52 -5.84
N GLU A 87 10.59 -4.10 -5.28
CA GLU A 87 9.55 -3.36 -4.55
C GLU A 87 10.12 -2.69 -3.30
N LEU A 88 10.99 -3.40 -2.57
CA LEU A 88 11.68 -2.85 -1.40
C LEU A 88 12.61 -1.68 -1.77
N ILE A 89 13.37 -1.80 -2.85
CA ILE A 89 14.20 -0.70 -3.38
C ILE A 89 13.31 0.50 -3.72
N CYS A 90 12.19 0.28 -4.40
CA CYS A 90 11.25 1.36 -4.75
C CYS A 90 10.64 2.02 -3.50
N GLU A 91 10.33 1.25 -2.46
CA GLU A 91 9.84 1.77 -1.18
C GLU A 91 10.84 2.76 -0.55
N TYR A 92 12.14 2.43 -0.60
CA TYR A 92 13.19 3.29 -0.09
C TYR A 92 13.36 4.59 -0.89
N PHE A 93 13.31 4.53 -2.22
CA PHE A 93 13.35 5.73 -3.05
C PHE A 93 12.06 6.58 -2.92
N ASP A 94 10.90 5.96 -2.69
CA ASP A 94 9.66 6.67 -2.38
C ASP A 94 9.78 7.43 -1.05
N GLN A 95 10.30 6.79 0.00
CA GLN A 95 10.60 7.45 1.28
C GLN A 95 11.51 8.67 1.11
N LEU A 96 12.64 8.51 0.40
CA LEU A 96 13.54 9.63 0.11
C LEU A 96 12.85 10.76 -0.66
N SER A 97 12.04 10.43 -1.67
CA SER A 97 11.30 11.42 -2.47
C SER A 97 10.30 12.23 -1.65
N LYS A 98 9.64 11.58 -0.68
CA LYS A 98 8.71 12.22 0.27
C LYS A 98 9.45 13.13 1.24
N ILE A 99 10.60 12.70 1.76
CA ILE A 99 11.43 13.53 2.64
C ILE A 99 11.80 14.85 1.95
N VAL A 100 12.19 14.80 0.67
CA VAL A 100 12.57 16.00 -0.10
C VAL A 100 11.41 16.64 -0.88
N SER A 101 10.18 16.19 -0.66
CA SER A 101 8.95 16.72 -1.28
C SER A 101 8.99 16.80 -2.82
N VAL A 102 9.48 15.75 -3.48
CA VAL A 102 9.54 15.66 -4.95
C VAL A 102 8.66 14.52 -5.45
N ASP A 103 7.83 14.79 -6.46
CA ASP A 103 7.09 13.74 -7.17
C ASP A 103 8.05 12.85 -7.97
N PHE A 104 8.10 11.58 -7.59
CA PHE A 104 9.01 10.57 -8.15
C PHE A 104 8.28 9.28 -8.61
N LYS A 105 6.95 9.27 -8.61
CA LYS A 105 6.15 8.06 -8.88
C LYS A 105 6.41 7.46 -10.26
N ASP A 106 6.49 8.31 -11.28
CA ASP A 106 6.74 7.86 -12.66
C ASP A 106 8.12 7.21 -12.82
N ASN A 107 9.13 7.72 -12.10
CA ASN A 107 10.49 7.18 -12.11
C ASN A 107 10.52 5.79 -11.48
N LEU A 108 9.87 5.61 -10.32
CA LEU A 108 9.74 4.32 -9.64
C LEU A 108 9.03 3.29 -10.53
N ASN A 109 7.86 3.66 -11.08
CA ASN A 109 7.10 2.77 -11.96
C ASN A 109 7.90 2.36 -13.20
N SER A 110 8.65 3.30 -13.79
CA SER A 110 9.49 3.00 -14.95
C SER A 110 10.65 2.07 -14.62
N TRP A 111 11.23 2.16 -13.42
CA TRP A 111 12.32 1.30 -13.00
C TRP A 111 11.82 -0.10 -12.62
N LEU A 112 10.71 -0.17 -11.88
CA LEU A 112 10.10 -1.42 -11.39
C LEU A 112 9.53 -2.28 -12.52
N TYR A 113 8.75 -1.67 -13.42
CA TYR A 113 7.97 -2.38 -14.44
C TYR A 113 8.56 -2.26 -15.86
N GLY A 114 9.59 -1.41 -16.03
CA GLY A 114 10.10 -1.03 -17.35
C GLY A 114 9.23 0.01 -18.05
N LYS A 115 9.80 0.67 -19.08
CA LYS A 115 9.18 1.80 -19.78
C LYS A 115 7.85 1.45 -20.48
N VAL A 116 7.71 0.22 -20.98
CA VAL A 116 6.53 -0.20 -21.75
C VAL A 116 5.33 -0.39 -20.82
N LEU A 117 5.50 -1.17 -19.74
CA LEU A 117 4.44 -1.43 -18.78
C LEU A 117 4.08 -0.18 -17.97
N SER A 118 5.05 0.68 -17.64
CA SER A 118 4.78 1.97 -16.98
C SER A 118 3.96 2.92 -17.86
N THR A 119 4.24 2.97 -19.15
CA THR A 119 3.46 3.75 -20.13
C THR A 119 2.03 3.22 -20.24
N LEU A 120 1.85 1.90 -20.27
CA LEU A 120 0.53 1.25 -20.23
C LEU A 120 -0.24 1.54 -18.93
N LEU A 121 0.41 1.47 -17.76
CA LEU A 121 -0.19 1.83 -16.47
C LEU A 121 -0.59 3.31 -16.41
N ARG A 122 0.21 4.19 -17.01
CA ARG A 122 -0.12 5.62 -17.12
C ARG A 122 -1.31 5.86 -18.04
N VAL A 123 -1.29 5.31 -19.25
CA VAL A 123 -2.42 5.44 -20.20
C VAL A 123 -3.71 4.88 -19.58
N THR A 124 -3.65 3.72 -18.94
CA THR A 124 -4.82 3.12 -18.28
C THR A 124 -5.32 3.91 -17.07
N SER A 125 -4.42 4.52 -16.27
CA SER A 125 -4.83 5.38 -15.14
C SER A 125 -5.44 6.71 -15.59
N PHE A 126 -4.94 7.31 -16.67
CA PHE A 126 -5.57 8.48 -17.31
C PHE A 126 -6.93 8.16 -17.92
N LEU A 127 -7.10 6.95 -18.48
CA LEU A 127 -8.39 6.48 -19.02
C LEU A 127 -9.41 6.13 -17.92
N LYS A 128 -8.96 5.78 -16.70
CA LYS A 128 -9.83 5.31 -15.62
C LYS A 128 -10.63 6.42 -14.91
N GLY A 129 -10.29 7.70 -15.09
CA GLY A 129 -10.99 8.83 -14.45
C GLY A 129 -11.02 8.76 -12.91
N PRO A 130 -11.60 9.75 -12.21
CA PRO A 130 -11.87 9.63 -10.78
C PRO A 130 -12.85 8.46 -10.54
N GLU A 131 -12.58 7.61 -9.55
CA GLU A 131 -13.47 6.49 -9.18
C GLU A 131 -14.88 7.05 -8.90
N LYS A 132 -15.83 6.80 -9.81
CA LYS A 132 -17.23 7.14 -9.60
C LYS A 132 -17.91 5.97 -8.90
N PHE A 133 -18.45 6.24 -7.71
CA PHE A 133 -19.31 5.32 -7.00
C PHE A 133 -20.77 5.70 -7.27
N VAL A 134 -21.61 4.71 -7.56
CA VAL A 134 -23.05 4.90 -7.80
C VAL A 134 -23.85 4.89 -6.49
N GLU A 135 -23.31 4.27 -5.45
CA GLU A 135 -23.92 4.17 -4.12
C GLU A 135 -22.85 3.82 -3.08
N THR A 136 -23.03 4.27 -1.84
CA THR A 136 -22.27 3.78 -0.68
C THR A 136 -23.23 3.06 0.25
N LEU A 137 -23.02 1.77 0.49
CA LEU A 137 -23.68 1.04 1.56
C LEU A 137 -22.92 1.29 2.86
N SER A 138 -23.64 1.50 3.96
CA SER A 138 -23.02 1.76 5.26
C SER A 138 -23.78 1.04 6.37
N GLN A 139 -23.03 0.44 7.29
CA GLN A 139 -23.55 -0.06 8.57
C GLN A 139 -22.64 0.34 9.72
N ASP A 140 -23.15 0.39 10.95
CA ASP A 140 -22.32 0.68 12.11
C ASP A 140 -21.61 -0.58 12.60
N CYS A 141 -20.32 -0.45 12.94
CA CYS A 141 -19.59 -1.50 13.62
C CYS A 141 -20.27 -1.81 14.97
N THR A 142 -20.55 -3.07 15.25
CA THR A 142 -21.27 -3.50 16.46
C THR A 142 -20.56 -3.20 17.77
N GLN A 143 -19.27 -2.86 17.73
CA GLN A 143 -18.49 -2.50 18.93
C GLN A 143 -18.15 -1.01 19.00
N CYS A 144 -17.52 -0.43 17.97
CA CYS A 144 -17.01 0.94 18.03
C CYS A 144 -17.89 1.98 17.30
N SER A 145 -18.99 1.55 16.67
CA SER A 145 -19.90 2.42 15.91
C SER A 145 -19.26 3.17 14.73
N SER A 146 -18.05 2.79 14.30
CA SER A 146 -17.48 3.31 13.05
C SER A 146 -18.35 2.88 11.86
N LYS A 147 -18.52 3.77 10.88
CA LYS A 147 -19.27 3.50 9.65
C LYS A 147 -18.48 2.53 8.77
N LEU A 148 -18.93 1.29 8.65
CA LEU A 148 -18.35 0.28 7.75
C LEU A 148 -18.94 0.45 6.36
N GLU A 149 -18.14 0.96 5.42
CA GLU A 149 -18.61 1.40 4.10
C GLU A 149 -18.25 0.45 2.96
N THR A 150 -19.22 0.15 2.10
CA THR A 150 -19.03 -0.51 0.81
C THR A 150 -19.33 0.45 -0.32
N PHE A 151 -18.35 0.74 -1.16
CA PHE A 151 -18.52 1.64 -2.30
C PHE A 151 -18.91 0.85 -3.55
N ILE A 152 -20.14 1.02 -4.01
CA ILE A 152 -20.68 0.35 -5.19
C ILE A 152 -20.25 1.14 -6.44
N LYS A 153 -19.55 0.48 -7.36
CA LYS A 153 -19.11 1.06 -8.63
C LYS A 153 -20.11 0.83 -9.75
N ARG A 154 -20.80 -0.32 -9.72
CA ARG A 154 -21.71 -0.72 -10.79
C ARG A 154 -22.83 -1.61 -10.26
N LYS A 155 -24.06 -1.30 -10.65
CA LYS A 155 -25.23 -2.15 -10.46
C LYS A 155 -25.63 -2.81 -11.79
N GLU A 156 -26.16 -4.02 -11.72
CA GLU A 156 -26.72 -4.74 -12.85
C GLU A 156 -27.89 -5.58 -12.37
N ASP A 157 -29.05 -5.40 -13.01
CA ASP A 157 -30.27 -6.09 -12.63
C ASP A 157 -30.16 -7.61 -12.87
N GLY A 158 -30.70 -8.39 -11.94
CA GLY A 158 -30.73 -9.85 -12.03
C GLY A 158 -29.55 -10.55 -11.36
N ILE A 159 -28.57 -9.81 -10.83
CA ILE A 159 -27.54 -10.40 -9.96
C ILE A 159 -28.15 -10.68 -8.58
N PRO A 160 -28.20 -11.94 -8.12
CA PRO A 160 -28.76 -12.25 -6.82
C PRO A 160 -27.78 -11.89 -5.69
N ASP A 161 -28.31 -11.80 -4.47
CA ASP A 161 -27.51 -11.61 -3.26
C ASP A 161 -26.88 -12.95 -2.84
N HIS A 162 -25.61 -13.13 -3.16
CA HIS A 162 -24.97 -14.45 -3.13
C HIS A 162 -24.50 -14.91 -1.75
N SER A 163 -24.10 -14.00 -0.85
CA SER A 163 -23.42 -14.38 0.39
C SER A 163 -23.70 -13.45 1.57
N TRP A 164 -23.70 -14.04 2.77
CA TRP A 164 -23.36 -13.31 3.98
C TRP A 164 -21.83 -13.19 4.06
N THR A 165 -21.30 -12.04 4.45
CA THR A 165 -19.85 -11.82 4.55
C THR A 165 -19.50 -11.46 5.98
N ILE A 166 -18.58 -12.22 6.57
CA ILE A 166 -17.96 -11.85 7.83
C ILE A 166 -16.81 -10.90 7.51
N ILE A 167 -16.88 -9.70 8.09
CA ILE A 167 -15.92 -8.62 7.88
C ILE A 167 -15.25 -8.24 9.19
N GLN A 168 -14.04 -7.69 9.14
CA GLN A 168 -13.31 -7.18 10.29
C GLN A 168 -13.15 -5.66 10.17
N CYS A 169 -13.63 -4.93 11.18
CA CYS A 169 -13.49 -3.49 11.25
C CYS A 169 -12.02 -3.07 11.37
N ASP A 170 -11.55 -2.16 10.52
CA ASP A 170 -10.16 -1.69 10.58
C ASP A 170 -9.86 -0.82 11.82
N ASN A 171 -10.90 -0.24 12.44
CA ASN A 171 -10.75 0.66 13.60
C ASN A 171 -10.60 -0.09 14.93
N CYS A 172 -11.39 -1.14 15.17
CA CYS A 172 -11.40 -1.86 16.46
C CYS A 172 -11.18 -3.37 16.34
N ASN A 173 -10.94 -3.88 15.13
CA ASN A 173 -10.77 -5.30 14.82
C ASN A 173 -11.99 -6.19 15.12
N GLU A 174 -13.15 -5.61 15.45
CA GLU A 174 -14.39 -6.34 15.69
C GLU A 174 -14.90 -7.02 14.40
N PHE A 175 -15.34 -8.27 14.55
CA PHE A 175 -16.00 -8.99 13.46
C PHE A 175 -17.48 -8.60 13.35
N ASN A 176 -17.94 -8.34 12.14
CA ASN A 176 -19.32 -7.98 11.83
C ASN A 176 -19.85 -8.87 10.70
N LEU A 177 -21.17 -9.01 10.60
CA LEU A 177 -21.82 -9.63 9.46
C LEU A 177 -22.33 -8.55 8.51
N LEU A 178 -22.13 -8.72 7.21
CA LEU A 178 -22.57 -7.81 6.17
C LEU A 178 -23.18 -8.61 5.01
N SER A 179 -24.08 -7.99 4.27
CA SER A 179 -24.54 -8.47 2.96
C SER A 179 -24.75 -7.25 2.07
N THR A 180 -24.24 -7.31 0.84
CA THR A 180 -24.29 -6.19 -0.11
C THR A 180 -25.66 -6.06 -0.80
N GLY A 181 -26.55 -7.05 -0.62
CA GLY A 181 -27.83 -7.10 -1.32
C GLY A 181 -27.70 -7.51 -2.80
N PRO A 182 -28.83 -7.58 -3.50
CA PRO A 182 -28.87 -7.95 -4.93
C PRO A 182 -28.43 -6.79 -5.83
N ASN A 183 -28.26 -7.10 -7.12
CA ASN A 183 -27.96 -6.16 -8.21
C ASN A 183 -26.59 -5.46 -8.10
N ILE A 184 -25.64 -6.02 -7.33
CA ILE A 184 -24.29 -5.46 -7.19
C ILE A 184 -23.32 -6.22 -8.10
N LYS A 185 -22.79 -5.54 -9.14
CA LYS A 185 -21.81 -6.14 -10.06
C LYS A 185 -20.37 -5.86 -9.65
N GLU A 186 -20.09 -4.64 -9.21
CA GLU A 186 -18.75 -4.22 -8.82
C GLU A 186 -18.78 -3.29 -7.61
N TYR A 187 -17.91 -3.54 -6.65
CA TYR A 187 -17.80 -2.78 -5.42
C TYR A 187 -16.37 -2.81 -4.85
N ARG A 188 -16.12 -1.97 -3.85
CA ARG A 188 -14.87 -1.92 -3.09
C ARG A 188 -15.17 -1.73 -1.60
N PHE A 189 -14.36 -2.35 -0.74
CA PHE A 189 -14.42 -2.15 0.71
C PHE A 189 -13.75 -0.83 1.11
N GLY A 190 -14.38 -0.09 2.00
CA GLY A 190 -13.83 1.11 2.60
C GLY A 190 -12.88 0.79 3.75
N ASN A 191 -13.43 0.74 4.96
CA ASN A 191 -12.69 0.65 6.23
C ASN A 191 -12.94 -0.67 6.99
N TYR A 192 -12.96 -1.77 6.23
CA TYR A 192 -12.98 -3.12 6.78
C TYR A 192 -12.35 -4.13 5.81
N LYS A 193 -11.99 -5.29 6.34
CA LYS A 193 -11.48 -6.44 5.58
C LYS A 193 -12.56 -7.53 5.47
N SER A 194 -12.67 -8.17 4.32
CA SER A 194 -13.47 -9.40 4.18
C SER A 194 -12.69 -10.59 4.73
N ILE A 195 -13.29 -11.34 5.66
CA ILE A 195 -12.66 -12.46 6.33
C ILE A 195 -13.16 -13.79 5.79
N GLU A 196 -14.48 -13.91 5.63
CA GLU A 196 -15.13 -15.15 5.20
C GLU A 196 -16.43 -14.83 4.47
N GLN A 197 -16.72 -15.55 3.38
CA GLN A 197 -17.98 -15.45 2.65
C GLN A 197 -18.76 -16.74 2.83
N LEU A 198 -20.03 -16.61 3.20
CA LEU A 198 -20.96 -17.70 3.49
C LEU A 198 -22.07 -17.66 2.44
N PRO A 199 -22.04 -18.55 1.43
CA PRO A 199 -23.05 -18.56 0.36
C PRO A 199 -24.46 -18.73 0.93
N LYS A 200 -25.42 -17.90 0.50
CA LYS A 200 -26.82 -17.96 0.99
C LYS A 200 -27.55 -19.23 0.54
N GLN A 201 -27.01 -19.95 -0.43
CA GLN A 201 -27.50 -21.27 -0.86
C GLN A 201 -27.20 -22.35 0.19
N GLU A 202 -26.17 -22.15 1.01
CA GLU A 202 -25.68 -23.11 2.00
C GLU A 202 -25.94 -22.65 3.44
N TYR A 203 -26.00 -21.34 3.67
CA TYR A 203 -26.10 -20.75 5.00
C TYR A 203 -27.33 -19.83 5.15
N THR A 204 -28.15 -20.11 6.15
CA THR A 204 -29.16 -19.17 6.61
C THR A 204 -28.51 -17.98 7.34
N LYS A 205 -29.28 -16.92 7.55
CA LYS A 205 -28.81 -15.75 8.30
C LYS A 205 -28.40 -16.14 9.73
N GLU A 206 -29.17 -17.00 10.37
CA GLU A 206 -28.93 -17.49 11.74
C GLU A 206 -27.63 -18.29 11.81
N GLN A 207 -27.39 -19.18 10.83
CA GLN A 207 -26.14 -19.94 10.74
C GLN A 207 -24.94 -19.02 10.49
N ALA A 208 -25.11 -17.97 9.69
CA ALA A 208 -24.06 -16.98 9.49
C ALA A 208 -23.73 -16.19 10.77
N TYR A 209 -24.73 -15.84 11.58
CA TYR A 209 -24.49 -15.26 12.90
C TYR A 209 -23.82 -16.25 13.87
N GLN A 210 -24.21 -17.52 13.87
CA GLN A 210 -23.52 -18.54 14.67
C GLN A 210 -22.04 -18.64 14.30
N ARG A 211 -21.73 -18.61 12.99
CA ARG A 211 -20.35 -18.61 12.49
C ARG A 211 -19.59 -17.34 12.91
N LEU A 212 -20.23 -16.18 12.85
CA LEU A 212 -19.67 -14.93 13.36
C LEU A 212 -19.27 -15.05 14.84
N GLU A 213 -20.17 -15.54 15.69
CA GLU A 213 -19.91 -15.69 17.13
C GLU A 213 -18.79 -16.70 17.40
N GLN A 214 -18.70 -17.79 16.63
CA GLN A 214 -17.57 -18.72 16.71
C GLN A 214 -16.25 -18.02 16.40
N ILE A 215 -16.19 -17.22 15.32
CA ILE A 215 -14.98 -16.48 14.96
C ILE A 215 -14.60 -15.48 16.06
N LYS A 216 -15.58 -14.75 16.61
CA LYS A 216 -15.36 -13.84 17.74
C LYS A 216 -14.81 -14.57 18.96
N PHE A 217 -15.29 -15.77 19.24
CA PHE A 217 -14.80 -16.58 20.36
C PHE A 217 -13.36 -17.08 20.14
N PHE A 218 -13.08 -17.71 19.00
CA PHE A 218 -11.79 -18.35 18.75
C PHE A 218 -10.66 -17.38 18.38
N ARG A 219 -10.98 -16.19 17.89
CA ARG A 219 -10.00 -15.17 17.48
C ARG A 219 -9.86 -13.99 18.43
N LYS A 220 -10.44 -14.06 19.64
CA LYS A 220 -10.06 -13.17 20.75
C LYS A 220 -8.60 -13.41 21.10
N LYS A 221 -7.72 -12.56 20.61
CA LYS A 221 -6.36 -12.35 21.14
C LYS A 221 -6.38 -11.12 22.03
#